data_AF-A0A5P2WE55-F1
#
_entry.id   AF-A0A5P2WE55-F1
#
_cell.length_a   1.000
_cell.length_b   1.000
_cell.length_c   1.000
_cell.angle_alpha   90.00
_cell.angle_beta   90.00
_cell.angle_gamma   90.00
#
_symmetry.space_group_name_H-M   'P 1'
#
loop_
_entity.id
_entity.type
_entity.pdbx_description
1 polymer ?
#
loop_
_entity_poly.entity_id
_entity_poly.type
_entity_poly.pdbx_seq_one_letter_code
_entity_poly.pdbx_strand_id
1 'polypeptide(L)'
;MFVLRYRNGEPEPLAMDLVREILGPYILAADDDFQGGVLIRTTDGYEVEVDVNPVCLAVSRFPPGQSFDVLAELVDRLGASVTLPDRPVILRKEEDRAHLPAEAREGAVVVGMTGRAIESFVSGS
;
A
#
# COMPACT_ATOMS: atom_id res chain seq x y z
N MET A 1 0.39 -8.14 -3.08
CA MET A 1 0.26 -6.70 -3.42
C MET A 1 1.35 -5.94 -2.69
N PHE A 2 1.93 -4.92 -3.31
CA PHE A 2 3.03 -4.15 -2.72
C PHE A 2 2.69 -2.67 -2.66
N VAL A 3 3.07 -2.02 -1.55
CA VAL A 3 3.09 -0.56 -1.43
C VAL A 3 4.54 -0.13 -1.59
N LEU A 4 4.82 0.64 -2.64
CA LEU A 4 6.16 1.09 -3.01
C LEU A 4 6.13 2.58 -3.32
N ARG A 5 7.05 3.32 -2.72
CA ARG A 5 7.32 4.70 -3.11
C ARG A 5 8.45 4.69 -4.12
N TYR A 6 8.24 5.33 -5.26
CA TYR A 6 9.27 5.45 -6.28
C TYR A 6 9.82 6.87 -6.36
N ARG A 7 11.08 6.99 -6.77
CA ARG A 7 11.70 8.23 -7.22
C ARG A 7 12.70 7.91 -8.32
N ASN A 8 12.61 8.65 -9.43
CA ASN A 8 13.51 8.51 -10.57
C ASN A 8 13.63 7.06 -11.11
N GLY A 9 12.56 6.26 -10.97
CA GLY A 9 12.54 4.86 -11.40
C GLY A 9 12.89 3.85 -10.32
N GLU A 10 13.33 4.26 -9.13
CA GLU A 10 13.81 3.35 -8.08
C GLU A 10 12.93 3.41 -6.82
N PRO A 11 12.74 2.28 -6.10
CA PRO A 11 12.11 2.29 -4.79
C PRO A 11 12.90 3.14 -3.78
N GLU A 12 12.20 4.04 -3.08
CA GLU A 12 12.75 4.81 -1.96
C GLU A 12 12.32 4.20 -0.62
N PRO A 13 13.11 4.42 0.45
CA PRO A 13 12.70 4.08 1.80
C PRO A 13 11.35 4.70 2.19
N LEU A 14 10.52 3.91 2.87
CA LEU A 14 9.26 4.35 3.44
C LEU A 14 9.52 5.11 4.75
N ALA A 15 8.68 6.10 5.03
CA ALA A 15 8.69 6.79 6.32
C ALA A 15 8.10 5.86 7.39
N MET A 16 8.96 5.09 8.08
CA MET A 16 8.53 4.06 9.02
C MET A 16 7.73 4.60 10.21
N ASP A 17 7.97 5.84 10.62
CA ASP A 17 7.15 6.49 11.65
C ASP A 17 5.69 6.63 11.21
N LEU A 18 5.44 6.96 9.94
CA LEU A 18 4.08 7.00 9.37
C LEU A 18 3.48 5.61 9.25
N VAL A 19 4.26 4.60 8.85
CA VAL A 19 3.78 3.21 8.82
C VAL A 19 3.28 2.78 10.19
N ARG A 20 4.06 3.05 11.25
CA ARG A 20 3.69 2.75 12.64
C ARG A 20 2.47 3.53 13.09
N GLU A 21 2.40 4.81 12.75
CA GLU A 21 1.27 5.66 13.09
C GLU A 21 -0.04 5.15 12.46
N ILE A 22 -0.01 4.79 11.18
CA ILE A 22 -1.20 4.36 10.42
C ILE A 22 -1.64 2.96 10.82
N LEU A 23 -0.71 2.02 10.98
CA LEU A 23 -1.04 0.65 11.39
C LEU A 23 -1.40 0.55 12.87
N GLY A 24 -0.81 1.40 13.71
CA GLY A 24 -0.89 1.36 15.18
C GLY A 24 -2.29 1.10 15.76
N PRO A 25 -3.34 1.81 15.33
CA PRO A 25 -4.72 1.60 15.81
C PRO A 25 -5.27 0.19 15.55
N TYR A 26 -4.68 -0.55 14.61
CA TYR A 26 -5.15 -1.86 14.15
C TYR A 26 -4.22 -3.01 14.58
N ILE A 27 -3.06 -2.75 15.17
CA ILE A 27 -2.08 -3.79 15.48
C ILE A 27 -2.64 -4.79 16.50
N LEU A 28 -2.64 -6.06 16.11
CA LEU A 28 -2.92 -7.20 16.99
C LEU A 28 -1.62 -7.86 17.47
N ALA A 29 -0.60 -7.96 16.61
CA ALA A 29 0.73 -8.43 16.96
C ALA A 29 1.81 -7.83 16.03
N ALA A 30 2.94 -7.43 16.61
CA ALA A 30 4.13 -6.95 15.91
C ALA A 30 5.34 -7.05 16.84
N ASP A 31 6.55 -7.17 16.28
CA ASP A 31 7.80 -6.89 16.99
C ASP A 31 8.14 -5.38 16.95
N ASP A 32 9.16 -4.97 17.70
CA ASP A 32 9.50 -3.56 17.83
C ASP A 32 9.94 -2.93 16.50
N ASP A 33 10.52 -3.70 15.58
CA ASP A 33 11.07 -3.23 14.30
C ASP A 33 10.25 -3.62 13.06
N PHE A 34 9.12 -4.32 13.24
CA PHE A 34 8.24 -4.86 12.20
C PHE A 34 8.90 -5.93 11.31
N GLN A 35 10.06 -6.49 11.68
CA GLN A 35 10.78 -7.46 10.85
C GLN A 35 10.10 -8.82 10.75
N GLY A 36 9.39 -9.23 11.80
CA GLY A 36 8.59 -10.46 11.83
C GLY A 36 7.22 -10.34 11.17
N GLY A 37 6.92 -9.20 10.54
CA GLY A 37 5.59 -8.88 10.02
C GLY A 37 4.66 -8.29 11.09
N VAL A 38 3.61 -7.63 10.62
CA VAL A 38 2.59 -6.99 11.45
C VAL A 38 1.26 -7.64 11.17
N LEU A 39 0.67 -8.25 12.20
CA LEU A 39 -0.71 -8.69 12.14
C LEU A 39 -1.61 -7.54 12.61
N ILE A 40 -2.47 -7.06 11.72
CA ILE A 40 -3.50 -6.07 12.05
C ILE A 40 -4.88 -6.71 12.05
N ARG A 41 -5.80 -6.13 12.84
CA ARG A 41 -7.24 -6.41 12.78
C ARG A 41 -8.00 -5.10 12.59
N THR A 42 -8.73 -5.00 11.49
CA THR A 42 -9.62 -3.87 11.19
C THR A 42 -10.88 -3.91 12.07
N THR A 43 -11.56 -2.78 12.21
CA THR A 43 -12.78 -2.61 13.00
C THR A 43 -13.95 -3.47 12.50
N ASP A 44 -13.98 -3.78 11.20
CA ASP A 44 -14.93 -4.74 10.60
C ASP A 44 -14.57 -6.21 10.89
N GLY A 45 -13.48 -6.47 11.64
CA GLY A 45 -13.13 -7.77 12.20
C GLY A 45 -12.19 -8.61 11.34
N TYR A 46 -11.78 -8.11 10.17
CA TYR A 46 -10.83 -8.83 9.33
C TYR A 46 -9.40 -8.70 9.82
N GLU A 47 -8.63 -9.78 9.63
CA GLU A 47 -7.20 -9.80 9.92
C GLU A 47 -6.39 -9.72 8.64
N VAL A 48 -5.28 -8.99 8.71
CA VAL A 48 -4.34 -8.81 7.61
C VAL A 48 -2.92 -8.93 8.14
N GLU A 49 -2.15 -9.81 7.51
CA GLU A 49 -0.72 -9.91 7.74
C GLU A 49 0.00 -8.97 6.75
N VAL A 50 0.80 -8.07 7.29
CA VAL A 50 1.56 -7.06 6.56
C VAL A 50 3.03 -7.33 6.78
N ASP A 51 3.71 -7.77 5.73
CA ASP A 51 5.17 -7.87 5.72
C ASP A 51 5.74 -6.46 5.52
N VAL A 52 6.61 -6.05 6.43
CA VAL A 52 7.19 -4.71 6.43
C VAL A 52 8.70 -4.82 6.23
N ASN A 53 9.21 -4.04 5.28
CA ASN A 53 10.63 -3.77 5.20
C ASN A 53 10.86 -2.28 4.89
N PRO A 54 12.12 -1.78 4.97
CA PRO A 54 12.40 -0.35 4.85
C PRO A 54 11.96 0.29 3.54
N VAL A 55 11.74 -0.46 2.46
CA VAL A 55 11.40 0.08 1.13
C VAL A 55 10.00 -0.32 0.65
N CYS A 56 9.33 -1.25 1.34
CA CYS A 56 8.11 -1.87 0.86
C CYS A 56 7.23 -2.40 1.99
N LEU A 57 5.91 -2.28 1.81
CA LEU A 57 4.93 -3.10 2.52
C LEU A 57 4.39 -4.15 1.55
N ALA A 58 4.37 -5.42 1.96
CA ALA A 58 3.77 -6.48 1.18
C ALA A 58 2.60 -7.11 1.94
N VAL A 59 1.53 -7.39 1.21
CA VAL A 59 0.35 -8.06 1.75
C VAL A 59 -0.12 -9.09 0.75
N SER A 60 -0.27 -10.31 1.23
CA SER A 60 -0.69 -11.44 0.39
C SER A 60 -2.19 -11.43 0.12
N ARG A 61 -2.99 -10.95 1.08
CA ARG A 61 -4.46 -10.89 0.97
C ARG A 61 -5.02 -9.65 1.66
N PHE A 62 -5.71 -8.80 0.89
CA PHE A 62 -6.53 -7.73 1.43
C PHE A 62 -8.00 -8.19 1.43
N PRO A 63 -8.62 -8.37 2.61
CA PRO A 63 -10.05 -8.57 2.77
C PRO A 63 -10.84 -7.38 2.20
N PRO A 64 -12.12 -7.53 1.85
CA PRO A 64 -12.93 -6.38 1.44
C PRO A 64 -13.08 -5.36 2.58
N GLY A 65 -13.60 -4.17 2.25
CA GLY A 65 -13.95 -3.17 3.27
C GLY A 65 -12.75 -2.41 3.84
N GLN A 66 -12.68 -2.29 5.17
CA GLN A 66 -11.82 -1.30 5.83
C GLN A 66 -10.33 -1.57 5.60
N SER A 67 -9.93 -2.79 5.24
CA SER A 67 -8.53 -3.07 4.92
C SER A 67 -8.05 -2.25 3.71
N PHE A 68 -8.94 -1.96 2.75
CA PHE A 68 -8.63 -1.05 1.64
C PHE A 68 -8.61 0.42 2.06
N ASP A 69 -9.34 0.83 3.10
CA ASP A 69 -9.23 2.18 3.66
C ASP A 69 -7.86 2.38 4.31
N VAL A 70 -7.37 1.38 5.06
CA VAL A 70 -6.00 1.40 5.62
C VAL A 70 -4.95 1.45 4.50
N LEU A 71 -5.14 0.67 3.43
CA LEU A 71 -4.26 0.72 2.26
C LEU A 71 -4.27 2.10 1.59
N ALA A 72 -5.45 2.71 1.40
CA ALA A 72 -5.57 4.03 0.81
C ALA A 72 -4.83 5.08 1.65
N GLU A 73 -4.97 5.03 2.97
CA GLU A 73 -4.25 5.94 3.88
C GLU A 73 -2.73 5.72 3.82
N LEU A 74 -2.27 4.47 3.86
CA LEU A 74 -0.83 4.14 3.72
C LEU A 74 -0.28 4.72 2.42
N VAL A 75 -0.94 4.46 1.29
CA VAL A 75 -0.49 4.91 -0.02
C VAL A 75 -0.45 6.43 -0.07
N ASP A 76 -1.53 7.11 0.37
CA ASP A 76 -1.62 8.56 0.30
C ASP A 76 -0.57 9.26 1.17
N ARG A 77 -0.46 8.87 2.44
CA ARG A 77 0.43 9.51 3.41
C ARG A 77 1.91 9.20 3.17
N LEU A 78 2.24 8.01 2.66
CA LEU A 78 3.61 7.65 2.30
C LEU A 78 4.03 8.25 0.95
N GLY A 79 3.08 8.78 0.18
CA GLY A 79 3.32 9.23 -1.18
C GLY A 79 3.67 8.06 -2.12
N ALA A 80 3.13 6.88 -1.83
CA ALA A 80 3.48 5.63 -2.49
C ALA A 80 2.53 5.31 -3.64
N SER A 81 2.78 4.17 -4.27
CA SER A 81 1.99 3.53 -5.32
C SER A 81 1.66 2.10 -4.91
N VAL A 82 0.63 1.53 -5.54
CA VAL A 82 0.29 0.10 -5.35
C VAL A 82 0.73 -0.69 -6.56
N THR A 83 1.59 -1.68 -6.34
CA THR A 83 2.04 -2.61 -7.37
C THR A 83 1.36 -3.96 -7.18
N LEU A 84 0.79 -4.46 -8.28
CA LEU A 84 0.09 -5.72 -8.38
C LEU A 84 0.77 -6.57 -9.45
N PRO A 85 0.99 -7.87 -9.23
CA PRO A 85 1.45 -8.76 -10.29
C PRO A 85 0.49 -8.71 -11.49
N ASP A 86 1.04 -8.57 -12.70
CA ASP A 86 0.32 -8.59 -13.97
C ASP A 86 -0.82 -7.56 -14.13
N ARG A 87 -0.81 -6.49 -13.32
CA ARG A 87 -1.79 -5.40 -13.42
C ARG A 87 -1.11 -4.03 -13.39
N PRO A 88 -1.74 -2.99 -13.95
CA PRO A 88 -1.28 -1.61 -13.82
C PRO A 88 -0.91 -1.21 -12.40
N VAL A 89 0.18 -0.43 -12.27
CA VAL A 89 0.50 0.26 -11.02
C VAL A 89 -0.58 1.31 -10.74
N ILE A 90 -1.08 1.34 -9.51
CA ILE A 90 -2.04 2.34 -9.05
C ILE A 90 -1.29 3.55 -8.51
N LEU A 91 -1.65 4.72 -9.01
CA LEU A 91 -1.12 6.03 -8.64
C LEU A 91 -2.18 6.86 -7.93
N ARG A 92 -1.71 7.71 -7.03
CA ARG A 92 -2.55 8.68 -6.31
C ARG A 92 -2.94 9.85 -7.20
N LYS A 93 -2.01 10.26 -8.05
CA LYS A 93 -2.12 11.41 -8.96
C LYS A 93 -1.18 11.23 -10.15
N GLU A 94 -1.45 11.95 -11.22
CA GLU A 94 -0.74 11.79 -12.49
C GLU A 94 0.75 12.18 -12.39
N GLU A 95 1.10 13.13 -11.52
CA GLU A 95 2.49 13.54 -11.31
C GLU A 95 3.37 12.42 -10.76
N ASP A 96 2.79 11.46 -10.04
CA ASP A 96 3.52 10.32 -9.49
C ASP A 96 4.03 9.39 -10.61
N ARG A 97 3.43 9.41 -11.80
CA ARG A 97 3.83 8.59 -12.95
C ARG A 97 5.27 8.85 -13.35
N ALA A 98 5.74 10.09 -13.27
CA ALA A 98 7.11 10.46 -13.62
C ALA A 98 8.16 9.80 -12.69
N HIS A 99 7.75 9.35 -11.50
CA HIS A 99 8.63 8.71 -10.54
C HIS A 99 8.80 7.20 -10.78
N LEU A 100 7.88 6.56 -11.51
CA LEU A 100 7.91 5.13 -11.79
C LEU A 100 9.10 4.72 -12.69
N PRO A 101 9.49 3.42 -12.67
CA PRO A 101 10.32 2.80 -13.70
C PRO A 101 9.71 3.03 -15.08
N ALA A 102 10.54 3.23 -16.11
CA ALA A 102 10.09 3.63 -17.44
C ALA A 102 9.03 2.67 -18.02
N GLU A 103 9.25 1.37 -17.82
CA GLU A 103 8.39 0.25 -18.22
C GLU A 103 7.02 0.26 -17.54
N ALA A 104 6.91 0.82 -16.33
CA ALA A 104 5.66 0.89 -15.59
C ALA A 104 4.85 2.16 -15.89
N ARG A 105 5.45 3.17 -16.53
CA ARG A 105 4.82 4.49 -16.74
C ARG A 105 3.62 4.43 -17.66
N GLU A 106 3.70 3.74 -18.79
CA GLU A 106 2.64 3.76 -19.81
C GLU A 106 1.36 3.08 -19.30
N GLY A 107 1.51 1.97 -18.59
CA GLY A 107 0.38 1.18 -18.10
C GLY A 107 -0.24 1.68 -16.80
N ALA A 108 0.42 2.54 -16.03
CA ALA A 108 -0.07 2.97 -14.71
C ALA A 108 -1.40 3.72 -14.78
N VAL A 109 -2.17 3.66 -13.69
CA VAL A 109 -3.52 4.25 -13.63
C VAL A 109 -3.64 5.13 -12.40
N VAL A 110 -4.33 6.26 -12.54
CA VAL A 110 -4.68 7.10 -11.40
C VAL A 110 -6.02 6.63 -10.85
N VAL A 111 -6.06 6.31 -9.56
CA VAL A 111 -7.27 5.91 -8.83
C VAL A 111 -7.44 6.88 -7.65
N GLY A 112 -8.68 7.22 -7.29
CA GLY A 112 -8.91 8.01 -6.08
C GLY A 112 -8.43 7.25 -4.85
N MET A 113 -7.67 7.89 -3.96
CA MET A 113 -7.15 7.27 -2.73
C MET A 113 -8.23 7.15 -1.66
N THR A 114 -9.23 6.31 -1.95
CA THR A 114 -10.27 5.87 -1.03
C THR A 114 -10.30 4.35 -1.06
N GLY A 115 -10.64 3.69 0.06
CA GLY A 115 -10.64 2.22 0.09
C GLY A 115 -11.53 1.63 -0.98
N ARG A 116 -12.75 2.14 -1.13
CA ARG A 116 -13.69 1.69 -2.16
C ARG A 116 -13.12 1.75 -3.59
N ALA A 117 -12.43 2.82 -3.95
CA ALA A 117 -11.91 2.99 -5.31
C ALA A 117 -10.74 2.04 -5.58
N ILE A 118 -9.85 1.84 -4.60
CA ILE A 118 -8.76 0.87 -4.70
C ILE A 118 -9.32 -0.56 -4.73
N GLU A 119 -10.29 -0.86 -3.86
CA GLU A 119 -10.99 -2.15 -3.82
C GLU A 119 -11.58 -2.49 -5.18
N SER A 120 -12.43 -1.62 -5.76
CA SER A 120 -13.02 -1.81 -7.08
C SER A 120 -11.99 -2.08 -8.17
N PHE A 121 -10.85 -1.37 -8.15
CA PHE A 121 -9.78 -1.61 -9.10
C PHE A 121 -9.12 -2.99 -8.90
N VAL A 122 -8.81 -3.34 -7.65
CA VAL A 122 -8.12 -4.60 -7.27
C VAL A 122 -9.02 -5.81 -7.47
N SER A 123 -10.32 -5.73 -7.18
CA SER A 123 -11.28 -6.81 -7.39
C SER A 123 -11.77 -6.91 -8.84
N GLY A 124 -11.67 -5.83 -9.62
CA GLY A 124 -12.21 -5.75 -10.98
C GLY A 124 -13.74 -5.59 -11.03
N SER A 125 -14.34 -5.01 -9.98
CA SER A 125 -15.80 -4.87 -9.80
C SER A 125 -16.25 -3.42 -9.78
#